data_AF-A0A2D4JB19-F1
#
_entry.id   AF-A0A2D4JB19-F1
#
_cell.length_a   1.000
_cell.length_b   1.000
_cell.length_c   1.000
_cell.angle_alpha   90.00
_cell.angle_beta   90.00
_cell.angle_gamma   90.00
#
_symmetry.space_group_name_H-M   'P 1'
#
loop_
_entity.id
_entity.type
_entity.pdbx_description
1 polymer ?
#
loop_
_entity_poly.entity_id
_entity_poly.type
_entity_poly.pdbx_seq_one_letter_code
_entity_poly.pdbx_strand_id
1 'polypeptide(L)'
;DSAAINILNLSPKSQRNLLKSYFSSEGIEYTLIRVPMASCDFSVRLYTYADVENDFDLKNFSLTDEDIKMKIPILQQAQAVASRPLLLYASPWTSPIWMKTNGAMTGRGTLKGQPGDRYHKTWANYFIRFLDEYAKYNLTFWAVTAGNEPTAGDIIFYPFQCLGSYFWEPRVVLGGWDRGSKYSHSILTNLNDYVTGWTDWNLVLDMEGGPNWSKNYVDSPVIVDKEKDVFYKQPMFYHMAHFSKFLPEGTQRIEIQKSSSCSLEFSAFLRPDGSAAVVVLNRSPDDIPFGISDPGVGYIETIATADSIQTYLWQRPLEE
;
A
#
# COMPACT_ATOMS: atom_id res chain seq x y z
N ASP A 1 0.03 -4.34 -11.97
CA ASP A 1 0.27 -3.72 -13.30
C ASP A 1 -0.60 -2.51 -13.55
N SER A 2 -1.87 -2.54 -13.12
CA SER A 2 -2.85 -1.46 -13.27
C SER A 2 -2.32 -0.06 -12.93
N ALA A 3 -1.75 0.12 -11.73
CA ALA A 3 -1.15 1.40 -11.33
C ALA A 3 -0.03 1.86 -12.28
N ALA A 4 0.82 0.93 -12.74
CA ALA A 4 1.90 1.25 -13.66
C ALA A 4 1.37 1.70 -15.03
N ILE A 5 0.35 1.01 -15.56
CA ILE A 5 -0.31 1.37 -16.82
C ILE A 5 -0.91 2.79 -16.74
N ASN A 6 -1.61 3.09 -15.65
CA ASN A 6 -2.24 4.40 -15.46
C ASN A 6 -1.22 5.53 -15.31
N ILE A 7 -0.11 5.30 -14.61
CA ILE A 7 0.99 6.27 -14.56
C ILE A 7 1.54 6.49 -15.98
N LEU A 8 1.85 5.43 -16.72
CA LEU A 8 2.44 5.54 -18.06
C LEU A 8 1.53 6.19 -19.11
N ASN A 9 0.21 6.21 -18.87
CA ASN A 9 -0.76 6.91 -19.72
C ASN A 9 -0.72 8.45 -19.58
N LEU A 10 -0.03 8.98 -18.56
CA LEU A 10 0.16 10.42 -18.37
C LEU A 10 1.39 10.92 -19.15
N SER A 11 1.46 12.23 -19.40
CA SER A 11 2.67 12.86 -19.94
C SER A 11 3.85 12.73 -18.95
N PRO A 12 5.12 12.76 -19.41
CA PRO A 12 6.28 12.64 -18.51
C PRO A 12 6.29 13.68 -17.38
N LYS A 13 5.73 14.88 -17.63
CA LYS A 13 5.57 15.93 -16.61
C LYS A 13 4.54 15.51 -15.56
N SER A 14 3.37 15.04 -15.98
CA SER A 14 2.29 14.59 -15.10
C SER A 14 2.70 13.34 -14.30
N GLN A 15 3.39 12.38 -14.92
CA GLN A 15 4.00 11.23 -14.24
C GLN A 15 4.93 11.67 -13.10
N ARG A 16 5.86 12.59 -13.38
CA ARG A 16 6.79 13.11 -12.37
C ARG A 16 6.07 13.83 -11.24
N ASN A 17 5.04 14.63 -11.53
CA ASN A 17 4.24 15.31 -10.51
C ASN A 17 3.44 14.34 -9.64
N LEU A 18 2.93 13.26 -10.24
CA LEU A 18 2.24 12.19 -9.53
C LEU A 18 3.20 11.47 -8.57
N LEU A 19 4.36 11.02 -9.06
CA LEU A 19 5.36 10.34 -8.23
C LEU A 19 5.89 11.26 -7.12
N LYS A 20 6.14 12.54 -7.41
CA LYS A 20 6.48 13.54 -6.38
C LYS A 20 5.39 13.66 -5.32
N SER A 21 4.11 13.62 -5.70
CA SER A 21 3.02 13.69 -4.73
C SER A 21 3.12 12.58 -3.68
N TYR A 22 3.48 11.37 -4.07
CA TYR A 22 3.65 10.25 -3.13
C TYR A 22 4.98 10.29 -2.38
N PHE A 23 6.10 10.44 -3.08
CA PHE A 23 7.41 10.06 -2.53
C PHE A 23 8.32 11.23 -2.15
N SER A 24 8.13 12.43 -2.72
CA SER A 24 9.01 13.57 -2.46
C SER A 24 8.61 14.36 -1.20
N SER A 25 9.48 15.28 -0.78
CA SER A 25 9.28 16.14 0.39
C SER A 25 8.21 17.21 0.19
N GLU A 26 7.96 17.57 -1.07
CA GLU A 26 6.83 18.38 -1.50
C GLU A 26 5.50 17.58 -1.44
N GLY A 27 5.60 16.25 -1.37
CA GLY A 27 4.49 15.30 -1.29
C GLY A 27 4.24 14.76 0.12
N ILE A 28 3.83 13.50 0.20
CA ILE A 28 3.47 12.81 1.45
C ILE A 28 4.51 11.80 1.93
N GLU A 29 5.67 11.75 1.27
CA GLU A 29 6.87 11.01 1.69
C GLU A 29 6.64 9.53 2.02
N TYR A 30 5.90 8.81 1.17
CA TYR A 30 5.80 7.35 1.25
C TYR A 30 7.17 6.70 1.28
N THR A 31 7.31 5.68 2.12
CA THR A 31 8.55 4.91 2.31
C THR A 31 8.39 3.42 2.02
N LEU A 32 7.18 2.94 1.74
CA LEU A 32 6.89 1.52 1.58
C LEU A 32 6.12 1.27 0.29
N ILE A 33 6.60 0.35 -0.55
CA ILE A 33 5.93 -0.05 -1.79
C ILE A 33 5.81 -1.57 -1.84
N ARG A 34 4.59 -2.03 -2.10
CA ARG A 34 4.31 -3.43 -2.39
C ARG A 34 4.46 -3.72 -3.89
N VAL A 35 5.16 -4.80 -4.23
CA VAL A 35 5.33 -5.25 -5.62
C VAL A 35 4.73 -6.65 -5.79
N PRO A 36 3.71 -6.82 -6.64
CA PRO A 36 3.26 -8.15 -7.02
C PRO A 36 4.34 -8.96 -7.71
N MET A 37 4.50 -10.23 -7.30
CA MET A 37 5.31 -11.20 -8.04
C MET A 37 4.43 -11.79 -9.14
N ALA A 38 4.66 -11.33 -10.37
CA ALA A 38 3.86 -11.57 -11.57
C ALA A 38 2.43 -11.00 -11.49
N SER A 39 1.47 -11.65 -12.16
CA SER A 39 0.09 -11.13 -12.27
C SER A 39 -0.72 -11.22 -10.98
N CYS A 40 -1.65 -10.27 -10.84
CA CYS A 40 -2.73 -10.22 -9.88
C CYS A 40 -4.07 -9.86 -10.56
N ASP A 41 -5.14 -9.65 -9.79
CA ASP A 41 -6.41 -9.12 -10.29
C ASP A 41 -6.24 -7.75 -10.98
N PHE A 42 -5.42 -6.86 -10.42
CA PHE A 42 -4.99 -5.58 -11.02
C PHE A 42 -3.89 -5.74 -12.09
N SER A 43 -4.07 -6.74 -12.95
CA SER A 43 -3.31 -6.98 -14.18
C SER A 43 -4.27 -7.07 -15.36
N VAL A 44 -3.78 -6.89 -16.59
CA VAL A 44 -4.60 -6.99 -17.81
C VAL A 44 -4.62 -8.39 -18.42
N ARG A 45 -3.71 -9.26 -17.96
CA ARG A 45 -3.63 -10.68 -18.33
C ARG A 45 -3.07 -11.48 -17.17
N LEU A 46 -3.29 -12.79 -17.22
CA LEU A 46 -2.74 -13.76 -16.28
C LEU A 46 -1.38 -14.27 -16.77
N TYR A 47 -0.38 -14.28 -15.89
CA TYR A 47 0.99 -14.76 -16.16
C TYR A 47 1.75 -15.07 -14.88
N THR A 48 2.74 -15.96 -14.99
CA THR A 48 3.82 -16.11 -13.99
C THR A 48 5.18 -15.91 -14.65
N TYR A 49 6.27 -16.02 -13.89
CA TYR A 49 7.63 -15.93 -14.43
C TYR A 49 8.17 -17.27 -14.95
N ALA A 50 7.47 -18.38 -14.72
CA ALA A 50 7.95 -19.73 -15.06
C ALA A 50 6.81 -20.62 -15.59
N ASP A 51 6.12 -20.16 -16.62
CA ASP A 51 4.95 -20.85 -17.20
C ASP A 51 5.30 -22.08 -18.07
N VAL A 52 6.59 -22.33 -18.36
CA VAL A 52 7.04 -23.55 -19.03
C VAL A 52 6.80 -24.76 -18.13
N GLU A 53 6.07 -25.75 -18.64
CA GLU A 53 5.63 -26.90 -17.87
C GLU A 53 6.81 -27.73 -17.34
N ASN A 54 6.72 -28.14 -16.06
CA ASN A 54 7.69 -29.02 -15.39
C ASN A 54 9.14 -28.45 -15.36
N ASP A 55 9.31 -27.13 -15.45
CA ASP A 55 10.61 -26.47 -15.30
C ASP A 55 11.05 -26.37 -13.82
N PHE A 56 11.34 -27.52 -13.21
CA PHE A 56 11.75 -27.62 -11.80
C PHE A 56 13.08 -26.91 -11.51
N ASP A 57 13.93 -26.74 -12.53
CA ASP A 57 15.21 -26.04 -12.43
C ASP A 57 15.08 -24.52 -12.63
N LEU A 58 13.88 -24.03 -13.00
CA LEU A 58 13.58 -22.63 -13.32
C LEU A 58 14.51 -22.06 -14.40
N LYS A 59 14.82 -22.86 -15.43
CA LYS A 59 15.71 -22.45 -16.55
C LYS A 59 15.08 -21.39 -17.46
N ASN A 60 13.75 -21.38 -17.54
CA ASN A 60 12.96 -20.45 -18.34
C ASN A 60 12.32 -19.38 -17.45
N PHE A 61 12.81 -19.20 -16.21
CA PHE A 61 12.36 -18.09 -15.37
C PHE A 61 12.73 -16.77 -16.04
N SER A 62 11.74 -15.92 -16.28
CA SER A 62 11.98 -14.58 -16.82
C SER A 62 10.94 -13.60 -16.31
N LEU A 63 11.41 -12.40 -15.94
CA LEU A 63 10.53 -11.25 -15.77
C LEU A 63 9.85 -10.92 -17.11
N THR A 64 8.62 -10.42 -17.04
CA THR A 64 7.84 -10.08 -18.24
C THR A 64 7.95 -8.58 -18.56
N ASP A 65 7.35 -8.18 -19.69
CA ASP A 65 7.29 -6.78 -20.10
C ASP A 65 6.62 -5.89 -19.03
N GLU A 66 5.67 -6.43 -18.27
CA GLU A 66 5.03 -5.72 -17.16
C GLU A 66 6.01 -5.31 -16.05
N ASP A 67 7.03 -6.12 -15.81
CA ASP A 67 8.12 -5.77 -14.90
C ASP A 67 9.11 -4.83 -15.57
N ILE A 68 9.68 -5.26 -16.70
CA ILE A 68 10.85 -4.62 -17.32
C ILE A 68 10.51 -3.26 -17.92
N LYS A 69 9.34 -3.13 -18.55
CA LYS A 69 8.93 -1.90 -19.25
C LYS A 69 8.04 -0.99 -18.41
N MET A 70 7.44 -1.49 -17.32
CA MET A 70 6.51 -0.71 -16.50
C MET A 70 6.92 -0.60 -15.03
N LYS A 71 6.85 -1.69 -14.26
CA LYS A 71 7.04 -1.62 -12.79
C LYS A 71 8.45 -1.16 -12.42
N ILE A 72 9.48 -1.76 -13.00
CA ILE A 72 10.88 -1.45 -12.68
C ILE A 72 11.22 0.01 -13.00
N PRO A 73 10.94 0.55 -14.21
CA PRO A 73 11.18 1.97 -14.49
C PRO A 73 10.43 2.92 -13.55
N ILE A 74 9.20 2.61 -13.16
CA ILE A 74 8.43 3.44 -12.23
C ILE A 74 9.02 3.38 -10.81
N LEU A 75 9.44 2.21 -10.34
CA LEU A 75 10.10 2.05 -9.05
C LEU A 75 11.41 2.86 -9.00
N GLN A 76 12.21 2.82 -10.06
CA GLN A 76 13.43 3.63 -10.16
C GLN A 76 13.12 5.14 -10.19
N GLN A 77 12.07 5.56 -10.89
CA GLN A 77 11.62 6.96 -10.86
C GLN A 77 11.11 7.38 -9.47
N ALA A 78 10.39 6.51 -8.77
CA ALA A 78 9.94 6.74 -7.40
C ALA A 78 11.15 6.90 -6.46
N GLN A 79 12.13 6.00 -6.53
CA GLN A 79 13.39 6.11 -5.78
C GLN A 79 14.13 7.42 -6.08
N ALA A 80 14.15 7.87 -7.33
CA ALA A 80 14.85 9.09 -7.75
C ALA A 80 14.19 10.38 -7.22
N VAL A 81 12.89 10.38 -6.91
CA VAL A 81 12.19 11.54 -6.34
C VAL A 81 11.93 11.41 -4.84
N ALA A 82 12.19 10.25 -4.26
CA ALA A 82 11.93 9.97 -2.85
C ALA A 82 12.87 10.77 -1.95
N SER A 83 12.32 11.37 -0.90
CA SER A 83 13.13 12.07 0.13
C SER A 83 13.73 11.13 1.17
N ARG A 84 13.20 9.91 1.25
CA ARG A 84 13.55 8.89 2.23
C ARG A 84 13.80 7.57 1.50
N PRO A 85 14.65 6.67 2.02
CA PRO A 85 14.82 5.34 1.44
C PRO A 85 13.47 4.61 1.28
N LEU A 86 13.27 3.99 0.12
CA LEU A 86 12.06 3.20 -0.15
C LEU A 86 12.30 1.73 0.21
N LEU A 87 11.48 1.20 1.10
CA LEU A 87 11.36 -0.21 1.41
C LEU A 87 10.44 -0.86 0.38
N LEU A 88 10.93 -1.87 -0.32
CA LEU A 88 10.13 -2.69 -1.22
C LEU A 88 9.78 -4.01 -0.54
N TYR A 89 8.53 -4.45 -0.63
CA TYR A 89 8.18 -5.81 -0.26
C TYR A 89 7.37 -6.50 -1.35
N ALA A 90 7.53 -7.82 -1.48
CA ALA A 90 6.87 -8.57 -2.53
C ALA A 90 5.87 -9.59 -1.99
N SER A 91 4.85 -9.86 -2.80
CA SER A 91 3.87 -10.91 -2.52
C SER A 91 3.51 -11.62 -3.82
N PRO A 92 3.49 -12.96 -3.86
CA PRO A 92 2.93 -13.69 -4.99
C PRO A 92 1.44 -13.96 -4.80
N TRP A 93 0.71 -13.94 -5.91
CA TRP A 93 -0.72 -14.27 -5.97
C TRP A 93 -0.96 -15.73 -6.33
N THR A 94 -0.16 -16.27 -7.24
CA THR A 94 -0.24 -17.68 -7.64
C THR A 94 1.13 -18.20 -8.06
N SER A 95 1.37 -19.50 -7.85
CA SER A 95 2.47 -20.23 -8.50
C SER A 95 2.13 -20.55 -9.96
N PRO A 96 3.13 -20.95 -10.78
CA PRO A 96 2.89 -21.54 -12.10
C PRO A 96 1.86 -22.68 -12.05
N ILE A 97 1.02 -22.78 -13.08
CA ILE A 97 -0.13 -23.70 -13.09
C ILE A 97 0.28 -25.17 -13.00
N TRP A 98 1.43 -25.54 -13.57
CA TRP A 98 1.95 -26.91 -13.54
C TRP A 98 2.34 -27.37 -12.13
N MET A 99 2.54 -26.42 -11.20
CA MET A 99 2.79 -26.66 -9.78
C MET A 99 1.52 -26.81 -8.95
N LYS A 100 0.34 -26.49 -9.50
CA LYS A 100 -0.93 -26.44 -8.74
C LYS A 100 -1.79 -27.67 -8.93
N THR A 101 -2.48 -28.09 -7.87
CA THR A 101 -3.37 -29.27 -7.89
C THR A 101 -4.53 -29.15 -8.89
N ASN A 102 -5.00 -27.94 -9.14
CA ASN A 102 -6.08 -27.65 -10.10
C ASN A 102 -5.61 -27.31 -11.51
N GLY A 103 -4.31 -27.12 -11.74
CA GLY A 103 -3.77 -26.75 -13.05
C GLY A 103 -4.25 -25.38 -13.58
N ALA A 104 -4.73 -24.48 -12.71
CA ALA A 104 -5.29 -23.19 -13.11
C ALA A 104 -4.79 -22.06 -12.19
N MET A 105 -4.72 -20.83 -12.70
CA MET A 105 -4.29 -19.66 -11.90
C MET A 105 -5.37 -19.17 -10.92
N THR A 106 -6.64 -19.53 -11.16
CA THR A 106 -7.81 -19.16 -10.35
C THR A 106 -8.55 -20.38 -9.84
N GLY A 107 -9.53 -20.15 -8.96
CA GLY A 107 -10.29 -21.22 -8.30
C GLY A 107 -9.47 -21.98 -7.25
N ARG A 108 -10.12 -22.95 -6.61
CA ARG A 108 -9.53 -23.72 -5.51
C ARG A 108 -8.32 -24.52 -5.99
N GLY A 109 -7.16 -24.32 -5.37
CA GLY A 109 -5.94 -25.02 -5.74
C GLY A 109 -4.73 -24.66 -4.88
N THR A 110 -4.01 -25.68 -4.44
CA THR A 110 -2.78 -25.58 -3.64
C THR A 110 -1.57 -26.02 -4.46
N LEU A 111 -0.36 -25.88 -3.92
CA LEU A 111 0.80 -26.56 -4.49
C LEU A 111 0.58 -28.08 -4.47
N LYS A 112 1.05 -28.76 -5.51
CA LYS A 112 1.10 -30.22 -5.57
C LYS A 112 2.04 -30.76 -4.51
N GLY A 113 1.74 -31.97 -4.05
CA GLY A 113 2.59 -32.73 -3.14
C GLY A 113 2.62 -32.16 -1.72
N GLN A 114 3.78 -32.16 -1.06
CA GLN A 114 3.92 -31.85 0.38
C GLN A 114 5.15 -30.98 0.69
N PRO A 115 5.14 -30.17 1.76
CA PRO A 115 6.30 -29.39 2.17
C PRO A 115 7.59 -30.20 2.22
N GLY A 116 8.66 -29.68 1.60
CA GLY A 116 9.96 -30.33 1.48
C GLY A 116 10.16 -31.15 0.19
N ASP A 117 9.11 -31.37 -0.59
CA ASP A 117 9.20 -32.01 -1.90
C ASP A 117 9.71 -31.07 -3.00
N ARG A 118 9.78 -31.58 -4.23
CA ARG A 118 10.28 -30.82 -5.37
C ARG A 118 9.40 -29.62 -5.75
N TYR A 119 8.08 -29.69 -5.57
CA TYR A 119 7.18 -28.58 -5.92
C TYR A 119 7.36 -27.43 -4.93
N HIS A 120 7.39 -27.74 -3.64
CA HIS A 120 7.57 -26.73 -2.59
C HIS A 120 8.99 -26.14 -2.62
N LYS A 121 10.02 -26.94 -2.89
CA LYS A 121 11.39 -26.45 -3.09
C LYS A 121 11.52 -25.57 -4.32
N THR A 122 10.90 -25.97 -5.43
CA THR A 122 10.90 -25.13 -6.65
C THR A 122 10.17 -23.82 -6.42
N TRP A 123 9.07 -23.84 -5.65
CA TRP A 123 8.35 -22.62 -5.29
C TRP A 123 9.20 -21.70 -4.42
N ALA A 124 9.93 -22.23 -3.43
CA ALA A 124 10.89 -21.43 -2.66
C ALA A 124 12.00 -20.85 -3.57
N ASN A 125 12.54 -21.63 -4.51
CA ASN A 125 13.54 -21.15 -5.47
C ASN A 125 12.99 -20.07 -6.41
N TYR A 126 11.69 -20.09 -6.72
CA TYR A 126 11.03 -19.04 -7.52
C TYR A 126 11.11 -17.68 -6.83
N PHE A 127 10.97 -17.61 -5.50
CA PHE A 127 11.18 -16.37 -4.76
C PHE A 127 12.62 -15.87 -4.87
N ILE A 128 13.59 -16.77 -4.73
CA ILE A 128 15.01 -16.42 -4.85
C ILE A 128 15.29 -15.87 -6.25
N ARG A 129 14.81 -16.55 -7.30
CA ARG A 129 14.95 -16.08 -8.69
C ARG A 129 14.31 -14.72 -8.92
N PHE A 130 13.12 -14.47 -8.36
CA PHE A 130 12.49 -13.15 -8.42
C PHE A 130 13.38 -12.06 -7.81
N LEU A 131 13.93 -12.30 -6.62
CA LEU A 131 14.82 -11.35 -5.95
C LEU A 131 16.11 -11.13 -6.75
N ASP A 132 16.72 -12.21 -7.27
CA ASP A 132 17.93 -12.15 -8.10
C ASP A 132 17.68 -11.33 -9.38
N GLU A 133 16.55 -11.53 -10.07
CA GLU A 133 16.24 -10.81 -11.30
C GLU A 133 15.96 -9.32 -11.05
N TYR A 134 15.25 -8.96 -9.97
CA TYR A 134 15.04 -7.55 -9.62
C TYR A 134 16.34 -6.85 -9.16
N ALA A 135 17.23 -7.58 -8.47
CA ALA A 135 18.52 -7.05 -8.05
C ALA A 135 19.39 -6.59 -9.23
N LYS A 136 19.25 -7.21 -10.42
CA LYS A 136 19.93 -6.77 -11.66
C LYS A 136 19.55 -5.35 -12.09
N TYR A 137 18.42 -4.83 -11.60
CA TYR A 137 17.94 -3.47 -11.86
C TYR A 137 18.17 -2.52 -10.67
N ASN A 138 19.04 -2.89 -9.72
CA ASN A 138 19.32 -2.16 -8.48
C ASN A 138 18.08 -1.98 -7.58
N LEU A 139 17.15 -2.94 -7.62
CA LEU A 139 15.98 -2.97 -6.74
C LEU A 139 16.12 -4.12 -5.75
N THR A 140 16.25 -3.79 -4.48
CA THR A 140 16.34 -4.75 -3.38
C THR A 140 15.06 -4.73 -2.54
N PHE A 141 14.69 -5.89 -1.99
CA PHE A 141 13.49 -6.04 -1.18
C PHE A 141 13.83 -6.16 0.31
N TRP A 142 13.09 -5.39 1.11
CA TRP A 142 13.10 -5.46 2.57
C TRP A 142 12.41 -6.72 3.09
N ALA A 143 11.31 -7.13 2.45
CA ALA A 143 10.52 -8.28 2.88
C ALA A 143 9.82 -9.00 1.71
N VAL A 144 9.37 -10.23 1.97
CA VAL A 144 8.43 -10.97 1.14
C VAL A 144 7.34 -11.57 2.01
N THR A 145 6.11 -11.66 1.51
CA THR A 145 5.05 -12.45 2.16
C THR A 145 5.02 -13.87 1.60
N ALA A 146 4.65 -14.86 2.41
CA ALA A 146 4.59 -16.26 1.98
C ALA A 146 3.56 -16.51 0.86
N GLY A 147 2.55 -15.64 0.76
CA GLY A 147 1.52 -15.59 -0.27
C GLY A 147 0.57 -14.44 0.02
N ASN A 148 -0.10 -13.93 -1.01
CA ASN A 148 -1.24 -13.03 -0.84
C ASN A 148 -2.48 -13.86 -0.44
N GLU A 149 -3.13 -13.52 0.68
CA GLU A 149 -4.42 -14.06 1.12
C GLU A 149 -4.55 -15.59 0.96
N PRO A 150 -3.73 -16.38 1.67
CA PRO A 150 -3.64 -17.82 1.46
C PRO A 150 -4.97 -18.57 1.66
N THR A 151 -5.86 -18.05 2.51
CA THR A 151 -7.20 -18.62 2.78
C THR A 151 -8.13 -18.55 1.56
N ALA A 152 -7.84 -17.66 0.63
CA ALA A 152 -8.70 -17.43 -0.51
C ALA A 152 -8.61 -18.56 -1.57
N GLY A 153 -7.47 -19.26 -1.59
CA GLY A 153 -7.25 -20.47 -2.39
C GLY A 153 -8.10 -21.69 -1.96
N ASP A 154 -8.83 -21.60 -0.84
CA ASP A 154 -9.75 -22.65 -0.36
C ASP A 154 -11.20 -22.45 -0.83
N ILE A 155 -11.53 -21.31 -1.44
CA ILE A 155 -12.89 -20.95 -1.87
C ILE A 155 -13.16 -21.51 -3.29
N ILE A 156 -14.26 -22.27 -3.44
CA ILE A 156 -14.58 -23.06 -4.66
C ILE A 156 -14.68 -22.19 -5.94
N PHE A 157 -15.42 -21.08 -5.88
CA PHE A 157 -15.66 -20.19 -7.03
C PHE A 157 -14.92 -18.86 -6.93
N TYR A 158 -13.72 -18.89 -6.36
CA TYR A 158 -13.01 -17.67 -6.07
C TYR A 158 -12.59 -16.93 -7.35
N PRO A 159 -13.15 -15.74 -7.63
CA PRO A 159 -13.15 -15.16 -8.97
C PRO A 159 -11.80 -14.56 -9.38
N PHE A 160 -10.94 -14.26 -8.41
CA PHE A 160 -9.61 -13.65 -8.51
C PHE A 160 -9.01 -13.59 -7.09
N GLN A 161 -7.76 -13.18 -6.89
CA GLN A 161 -7.18 -13.07 -5.55
C GLN A 161 -7.45 -11.69 -4.90
N CYS A 162 -8.16 -11.64 -3.77
CA CYS A 162 -8.51 -10.44 -3.00
C CYS A 162 -9.09 -10.59 -1.56
N LEU A 163 -8.93 -9.52 -0.79
CA LEU A 163 -9.82 -9.09 0.27
C LEU A 163 -10.50 -7.77 -0.17
N GLY A 164 -11.83 -7.82 -0.35
CA GLY A 164 -12.75 -6.72 -0.04
C GLY A 164 -12.94 -5.54 -1.01
N SER A 165 -14.04 -5.59 -1.77
CA SER A 165 -15.00 -4.47 -1.90
C SER A 165 -16.40 -5.08 -1.98
N TYR A 166 -17.40 -4.47 -1.33
CA TYR A 166 -18.78 -4.93 -1.47
C TYR A 166 -19.29 -4.64 -2.88
N PHE A 167 -20.01 -5.57 -3.50
CA PHE A 167 -20.44 -5.47 -4.90
C PHE A 167 -21.42 -4.30 -5.17
N TRP A 168 -22.01 -3.72 -4.12
CA TRP A 168 -22.99 -2.63 -4.19
C TRP A 168 -22.40 -1.24 -3.93
N GLU A 169 -21.13 -1.11 -3.55
CA GLU A 169 -20.51 0.20 -3.41
C GLU A 169 -20.09 0.77 -4.79
N PRO A 170 -20.28 2.08 -5.03
CA PRO A 170 -19.72 2.73 -6.21
C PRO A 170 -18.19 2.55 -6.24
N ARG A 171 -17.62 2.11 -7.35
CA ARG A 171 -16.20 1.71 -7.44
C ARG A 171 -15.27 2.89 -7.15
N VAL A 172 -15.37 3.96 -7.93
CA VAL A 172 -14.68 5.24 -7.69
C VAL A 172 -15.68 6.30 -7.24
N VAL A 173 -15.37 7.01 -6.15
CA VAL A 173 -16.15 8.16 -5.66
C VAL A 173 -15.22 9.35 -5.53
N LEU A 174 -15.24 10.24 -6.53
CA LEU A 174 -14.43 11.46 -6.48
C LEU A 174 -14.85 12.35 -5.32
N GLY A 175 -13.91 12.71 -4.45
CA GLY A 175 -14.17 13.56 -3.29
C GLY A 175 -14.85 12.86 -2.10
N GLY A 176 -14.88 11.52 -2.06
CA GLY A 176 -15.53 10.77 -0.98
C GLY A 176 -14.84 10.93 0.39
N TRP A 177 -15.30 11.87 1.23
CA TRP A 177 -14.74 12.13 2.56
C TRP A 177 -14.79 10.91 3.49
N ASP A 178 -15.91 10.19 3.49
CA ASP A 178 -16.09 8.95 4.27
C ASP A 178 -15.00 7.91 3.99
N ARG A 179 -14.53 7.81 2.73
CA ARG A 179 -13.43 6.90 2.36
C ARG A 179 -12.10 7.32 2.96
N GLY A 180 -11.82 8.62 2.97
CA GLY A 180 -10.66 9.17 3.67
C GLY A 180 -10.74 8.90 5.18
N SER A 181 -11.89 9.18 5.78
CA SER A 181 -12.16 8.94 7.20
C SER A 181 -11.96 7.48 7.60
N LYS A 182 -12.41 6.52 6.77
CA LYS A 182 -12.17 5.08 6.94
C LYS A 182 -10.68 4.70 6.90
N TYR A 183 -9.88 5.33 6.05
CA TYR A 183 -8.42 5.10 6.01
C TYR A 183 -7.77 5.53 7.31
N SER A 184 -8.00 6.77 7.76
CA SER A 184 -7.41 7.27 9.01
C SER A 184 -7.90 6.51 10.23
N HIS A 185 -9.18 6.14 10.29
CA HIS A 185 -9.73 5.30 11.34
C HIS A 185 -9.02 3.95 11.41
N SER A 186 -8.85 3.29 10.24
CA SER A 186 -8.13 2.03 10.15
C SER A 186 -6.68 2.17 10.61
N ILE A 187 -5.96 3.19 10.13
CA ILE A 187 -4.56 3.43 10.51
C ILE A 187 -4.44 3.67 12.02
N LEU A 188 -5.27 4.54 12.61
CA LEU A 188 -5.28 4.80 14.06
C LEU A 188 -5.58 3.55 14.88
N THR A 189 -6.56 2.75 14.45
CA THR A 189 -6.88 1.48 15.10
C THR A 189 -5.68 0.54 15.07
N ASN A 190 -5.07 0.34 13.89
CA ASN A 190 -3.91 -0.52 13.71
C ASN A 190 -2.70 -0.06 14.55
N LEU A 191 -2.38 1.24 14.55
CA LEU A 191 -1.27 1.79 15.34
C LEU A 191 -1.54 1.69 16.85
N ASN A 192 -2.81 1.80 17.27
CA ASN A 192 -3.20 1.61 18.66
C ASN A 192 -3.15 0.13 19.09
N ASP A 193 -3.27 -0.79 18.13
CA ASP A 193 -3.16 -2.25 18.29
C ASP A 193 -1.80 -2.80 17.79
N TYR A 194 -0.73 -2.02 17.98
CA TYR A 194 0.68 -2.42 17.84
C TYR A 194 1.19 -2.73 16.42
N VAL A 195 0.41 -2.42 15.38
CA VAL A 195 0.88 -2.53 13.99
C VAL A 195 1.95 -1.47 13.72
N THR A 196 3.03 -1.84 13.03
CA THR A 196 4.21 -0.98 12.81
C THR A 196 4.27 -0.33 11.43
N GLY A 197 3.30 -0.61 10.55
CA GLY A 197 3.21 -0.04 9.22
C GLY A 197 1.88 -0.36 8.54
N TRP A 198 1.44 0.50 7.64
CA TRP A 198 0.17 0.37 6.92
C TRP A 198 0.42 0.66 5.44
N THR A 199 0.00 -0.24 4.55
CA THR A 199 0.23 -0.08 3.10
C THR A 199 -1.10 -0.12 2.37
N ASP A 200 -1.34 0.90 1.53
CA ASP A 200 -2.47 0.94 0.62
C ASP A 200 -2.34 -0.10 -0.51
N TRP A 201 -3.44 -0.35 -1.23
CA TRP A 201 -3.48 -1.29 -2.34
C TRP A 201 -2.90 -0.72 -3.64
N ASN A 202 -3.72 -0.15 -4.53
CA ASN A 202 -3.25 0.43 -5.78
C ASN A 202 -2.87 1.89 -5.59
N LEU A 203 -1.60 2.24 -5.86
CA LEU A 203 -1.12 3.63 -5.83
C LEU A 203 -1.98 4.58 -6.68
N VAL A 204 -2.42 4.12 -7.85
CA VAL A 204 -3.33 4.87 -8.73
C VAL A 204 -4.26 3.91 -9.46
N LEU A 205 -5.46 4.39 -9.81
CA LEU A 205 -6.39 3.72 -10.73
C LEU A 205 -6.97 4.74 -11.72
N ASP A 206 -7.67 4.27 -12.75
CA ASP A 206 -8.43 5.15 -13.65
C ASP A 206 -9.81 5.52 -13.10
N MET A 207 -10.57 6.31 -13.87
CA MET A 207 -11.93 6.74 -13.54
C MET A 207 -12.94 5.59 -13.35
N GLU A 208 -12.64 4.37 -13.82
CA GLU A 208 -13.47 3.18 -13.61
C GLU A 208 -13.03 2.36 -12.39
N GLY A 209 -11.84 2.62 -11.84
CA GLY A 209 -11.22 1.85 -10.77
C GLY A 209 -10.41 0.65 -11.28
N GLY A 210 -9.90 0.73 -12.51
CA GLY A 210 -9.14 -0.32 -13.19
C GLY A 210 -7.82 0.20 -13.79
N PRO A 211 -7.24 -0.54 -14.76
CA PRO A 211 -7.74 -1.80 -15.32
C PRO A 211 -7.61 -2.99 -14.35
N ASN A 212 -8.49 -3.97 -14.48
CA ASN A 212 -8.51 -5.21 -13.71
C ASN A 212 -9.16 -6.31 -14.56
N TRP A 213 -8.45 -7.42 -14.83
CA TRP A 213 -8.92 -8.44 -15.78
C TRP A 213 -10.21 -9.15 -15.32
N SER A 214 -10.45 -9.24 -14.00
CA SER A 214 -11.65 -9.86 -13.42
C SER A 214 -12.80 -8.87 -13.20
N LYS A 215 -12.61 -7.60 -13.61
CA LYS A 215 -13.56 -6.48 -13.39
C LYS A 215 -13.84 -6.22 -11.90
N ASN A 216 -12.90 -6.55 -11.02
CA ASN A 216 -12.94 -6.21 -9.60
C ASN A 216 -12.40 -4.79 -9.36
N TYR A 217 -13.14 -3.78 -9.81
CA TYR A 217 -12.70 -2.40 -9.65
C TYR A 217 -12.92 -1.91 -8.22
N VAL A 218 -12.01 -1.08 -7.76
CA VAL A 218 -12.01 -0.45 -6.42
C VAL A 218 -11.61 1.03 -6.56
N ASP A 219 -11.67 1.79 -5.48
CA ASP A 219 -11.13 3.16 -5.47
C ASP A 219 -9.62 3.15 -5.23
N SER A 220 -8.98 4.30 -5.45
CA SER A 220 -7.57 4.54 -5.12
C SER A 220 -7.40 5.97 -4.60
N PRO A 221 -6.43 6.26 -3.72
CA PRO A 221 -6.15 7.62 -3.28
C PRO A 221 -5.84 8.60 -4.42
N VAL A 222 -5.42 8.12 -5.59
CA VAL A 222 -5.23 8.94 -6.78
C VAL A 222 -5.92 8.30 -7.99
N ILE A 223 -6.74 9.10 -8.68
CA ILE A 223 -7.47 8.69 -9.88
C ILE A 223 -6.90 9.40 -11.11
N VAL A 224 -6.53 8.66 -12.15
CA VAL A 224 -5.99 9.17 -13.40
C VAL A 224 -7.10 9.35 -14.44
N ASP A 225 -7.14 10.54 -15.05
CA ASP A 225 -7.93 10.83 -16.26
C ASP A 225 -6.96 11.12 -17.41
N LYS A 226 -6.65 10.06 -18.17
CA LYS A 226 -5.67 10.10 -19.27
C LYS A 226 -6.09 11.01 -20.41
N GLU A 227 -7.39 11.17 -20.66
CA GLU A 227 -7.91 11.98 -21.78
C GLU A 227 -7.64 13.47 -21.55
N LYS A 228 -7.44 13.86 -20.29
CA LYS A 228 -7.13 15.23 -19.87
C LYS A 228 -5.67 15.43 -19.44
N ASP A 229 -4.86 14.37 -19.40
CA ASP A 229 -3.52 14.37 -18.80
C ASP A 229 -3.51 14.92 -17.35
N VAL A 230 -4.52 14.55 -16.56
CA VAL A 230 -4.64 14.97 -15.15
C VAL A 230 -4.82 13.77 -14.23
N PHE A 231 -4.57 14.01 -12.94
CA PHE A 231 -4.91 13.07 -11.88
C PHE A 231 -5.57 13.82 -10.71
N TYR A 232 -6.49 13.15 -10.03
CA TYR A 232 -7.25 13.66 -8.91
C TYR A 232 -6.73 13.02 -7.62
N LYS A 233 -6.26 13.85 -6.68
CA LYS A 233 -5.88 13.40 -5.33
C LYS A 233 -7.13 13.38 -4.46
N GLN A 234 -7.56 12.20 -4.05
CA GLN A 234 -8.78 11.95 -3.28
C GLN A 234 -8.60 12.32 -1.81
N PRO A 235 -9.68 12.45 -1.01
CA PRO A 235 -9.58 12.58 0.45
C PRO A 235 -8.69 11.50 1.09
N MET A 236 -8.77 10.24 0.63
CA MET A 236 -7.89 9.15 1.08
C MET A 236 -6.40 9.51 1.02
N PHE A 237 -5.96 10.20 -0.04
CA PHE A 237 -4.57 10.63 -0.18
C PHE A 237 -4.16 11.58 0.97
N TYR A 238 -5.01 12.54 1.30
CA TYR A 238 -4.74 13.50 2.36
C TYR A 238 -4.84 12.86 3.75
N HIS A 239 -5.81 11.97 3.97
CA HIS A 239 -5.89 11.19 5.22
C HIS A 239 -4.64 10.33 5.43
N MET A 240 -4.08 9.73 4.37
CA MET A 240 -2.78 9.04 4.46
C MET A 240 -1.60 9.99 4.71
N ALA A 241 -1.66 11.22 4.19
CA ALA A 241 -0.64 12.25 4.39
C ALA A 241 -0.45 12.62 5.87
N HIS A 242 -1.53 12.63 6.65
CA HIS A 242 -1.51 12.91 8.09
C HIS A 242 -0.64 11.92 8.90
N PHE A 243 -0.35 10.75 8.34
CA PHE A 243 0.54 9.74 8.93
C PHE A 243 1.88 9.69 8.19
N SER A 244 1.87 9.37 6.89
CA SER A 244 3.09 9.12 6.09
C SER A 244 4.09 10.30 6.12
N LYS A 245 3.59 11.53 5.99
CA LYS A 245 4.44 12.73 6.00
C LYS A 245 5.03 12.99 7.39
N PHE A 246 4.23 12.80 8.43
CA PHE A 246 4.54 13.26 9.79
C PHE A 246 5.07 12.17 10.72
N LEU A 247 5.06 10.90 10.32
CA LEU A 247 5.55 9.78 11.10
C LEU A 247 6.65 9.05 10.31
N PRO A 248 7.90 9.57 10.27
CA PRO A 248 9.02 8.89 9.62
C PRO A 248 9.33 7.53 10.25
N GLU A 249 10.02 6.68 9.50
CA GLU A 249 10.53 5.40 10.01
C GLU A 249 11.33 5.62 11.31
N GLY A 250 11.13 4.72 12.29
CA GLY A 250 11.70 4.83 13.63
C GLY A 250 10.85 5.65 14.62
N THR A 251 9.76 6.27 14.17
CA THR A 251 8.78 6.91 15.07
C THR A 251 8.18 5.87 16.02
N GLN A 252 8.15 6.19 17.31
CA GLN A 252 7.60 5.32 18.35
C GLN A 252 6.24 5.85 18.81
N ARG A 253 5.22 4.99 18.76
CA ARG A 253 3.92 5.30 19.38
C ARG A 253 4.08 5.27 20.90
N ILE A 254 3.61 6.32 21.56
CA ILE A 254 3.64 6.45 23.02
C ILE A 254 2.21 6.34 23.58
N GLU A 255 2.13 6.04 24.87
CA GLU A 255 0.85 6.04 25.58
C GLU A 255 0.33 7.48 25.72
N ILE A 256 -0.99 7.65 25.61
CA ILE A 256 -1.69 8.89 25.87
C ILE A 256 -2.87 8.62 26.79
N GLN A 257 -2.92 9.33 27.91
CA GLN A 257 -3.99 9.19 28.89
C GLN A 257 -5.15 10.14 28.55
N LYS A 258 -6.38 9.62 28.62
CA LYS A 258 -7.59 10.43 28.41
C LYS A 258 -8.05 10.97 29.76
N SER A 259 -8.29 12.28 29.86
CA SER A 259 -8.86 12.89 31.06
C SER A 259 -10.35 12.59 31.23
N SER A 260 -11.05 12.31 30.14
CA SER A 260 -12.48 12.00 30.10
C SER A 260 -12.82 11.13 28.87
N SER A 261 -14.06 10.62 28.83
CA SER A 261 -14.59 9.98 27.63
C SER A 261 -14.66 11.00 26.48
N CYS A 262 -14.16 10.63 25.32
CA CYS A 262 -14.12 11.47 24.12
C CYS A 262 -14.35 10.59 22.88
N SER A 263 -15.13 11.08 21.92
CA SER A 263 -15.41 10.41 20.64
C SER A 263 -14.28 10.55 19.61
N LEU A 264 -13.27 11.40 19.89
CA LEU A 264 -12.11 11.55 19.04
C LEU A 264 -11.26 10.27 19.04
N GLU A 265 -10.76 9.94 17.86
CA GLU A 265 -9.78 8.88 17.66
C GLU A 265 -8.40 9.50 17.52
N PHE A 266 -7.40 8.98 18.22
CA PHE A 266 -6.08 9.59 18.23
C PHE A 266 -4.98 8.63 18.63
N SER A 267 -3.75 9.02 18.26
CA SER A 267 -2.51 8.37 18.68
C SER A 267 -1.42 9.43 18.84
N ALA A 268 -0.54 9.24 19.82
CA ALA A 268 0.61 10.10 20.09
C ALA A 268 1.91 9.38 19.77
N PHE A 269 2.91 10.12 19.34
CA PHE A 269 4.15 9.60 18.82
C PHE A 269 5.35 10.45 19.23
N LEU A 270 6.49 9.79 19.45
CA LEU A 270 7.80 10.41 19.56
C LEU A 270 8.60 10.08 18.29
N ARG A 271 9.05 11.11 17.59
CA ARG A 271 9.81 10.99 16.34
C ARG A 271 11.31 10.83 16.63
N PRO A 272 12.09 10.26 15.69
CA PRO A 272 13.55 10.10 15.85
C PRO A 272 14.32 11.41 16.02
N ASP A 273 13.76 12.52 15.55
CA ASP A 273 14.33 13.86 15.68
C ASP A 273 14.06 14.51 17.07
N GLY A 274 13.40 13.78 17.99
CA GLY A 274 13.04 14.24 19.32
C GLY A 274 11.71 15.00 19.40
N SER A 275 11.08 15.30 18.26
CA SER A 275 9.76 15.98 18.24
C SER A 275 8.61 15.03 18.58
N ALA A 276 7.55 15.57 19.16
CA ALA A 276 6.30 14.86 19.38
C ALA A 276 5.31 15.12 18.24
N ALA A 277 4.53 14.10 17.88
CA ALA A 277 3.41 14.22 16.97
C ALA A 277 2.14 13.61 17.56
N VAL A 278 0.99 14.23 17.31
CA VAL A 278 -0.33 13.66 17.64
C VAL A 278 -1.22 13.76 16.43
N VAL A 279 -1.82 12.64 16.03
CA VAL A 279 -2.86 12.61 14.98
C VAL A 279 -4.22 12.48 15.66
N VAL A 280 -5.15 13.35 15.30
CA VAL A 280 -6.52 13.39 15.84
C VAL A 280 -7.50 13.33 14.69
N LEU A 281 -8.47 12.41 14.78
CA LEU A 281 -9.55 12.23 13.82
C LEU A 281 -10.89 12.49 14.53
N ASN A 282 -11.66 13.43 13.99
CA ASN A 282 -13.06 13.68 14.33
C ASN A 282 -13.95 13.19 13.18
N ARG A 283 -14.73 12.14 13.43
CA ARG A 283 -15.72 11.62 12.47
C ARG A 283 -17.17 11.98 12.84
N SER A 284 -17.35 12.83 13.83
CA SER A 284 -18.65 13.36 14.22
C SER A 284 -18.96 14.63 13.43
N PRO A 285 -20.25 14.99 13.27
CA PRO A 285 -20.66 16.23 12.63
C PRO A 285 -20.51 17.46 13.54
N ASP A 286 -20.02 17.31 14.77
CA ASP A 286 -19.89 18.38 15.74
C ASP A 286 -18.41 18.78 15.94
N ASP A 287 -18.19 20.07 16.21
CA ASP A 287 -16.89 20.58 16.65
C ASP A 287 -16.62 20.14 18.10
N ILE A 288 -15.44 19.56 18.35
CA ILE A 288 -15.06 19.05 19.67
C ILE A 288 -13.85 19.84 20.20
N PRO A 289 -14.03 20.72 21.19
CA PRO A 289 -12.92 21.33 21.92
C PRO A 289 -12.16 20.28 22.71
N PHE A 290 -10.83 20.34 22.66
CA PHE A 290 -9.96 19.47 23.45
C PHE A 290 -8.63 20.16 23.72
N GLY A 291 -7.75 19.53 24.50
CA GLY A 291 -6.38 19.96 24.56
C GLY A 291 -5.40 18.83 24.77
N ILE A 292 -4.15 19.12 24.42
CA ILE A 292 -3.02 18.19 24.45
C ILE A 292 -2.06 18.71 25.51
N SER A 293 -1.79 17.88 26.52
CA SER A 293 -0.81 18.18 27.58
C SER A 293 0.44 17.35 27.36
N ASP A 294 1.58 18.00 27.15
CA ASP A 294 2.91 17.37 27.23
C ASP A 294 3.62 17.91 28.48
N PRO A 295 3.83 17.08 29.52
CA PRO A 295 4.43 17.53 30.78
C PRO A 295 5.79 18.22 30.63
N GLY A 296 6.55 17.89 29.58
CA GLY A 296 7.86 18.49 29.32
C GLY A 296 7.81 19.81 28.56
N VAL A 297 6.64 20.25 28.09
CA VAL A 297 6.50 21.40 27.20
C VAL A 297 5.40 22.35 27.65
N GLY A 298 4.18 21.86 27.86
CA GLY A 298 3.02 22.67 28.19
C GLY A 298 1.72 22.11 27.63
N TYR A 299 0.77 23.01 27.35
CA TYR A 299 -0.59 22.68 26.95
C TYR A 299 -0.97 23.34 25.64
N ILE A 300 -1.56 22.58 24.73
CA ILE A 300 -2.12 23.04 23.46
C ILE A 300 -3.64 22.97 23.57
N GLU A 301 -4.31 24.12 23.62
CA GLU A 301 -5.77 24.21 23.55
C GLU A 301 -6.22 24.33 22.09
N THR A 302 -7.19 23.52 21.68
CA THR A 302 -7.59 23.45 20.26
C THR A 302 -8.99 22.87 20.07
N ILE A 303 -9.45 22.80 18.81
CA ILE A 303 -10.77 22.30 18.44
C ILE A 303 -10.59 21.35 17.25
N ALA A 304 -11.09 20.13 17.39
CA ALA A 304 -11.25 19.22 16.27
C ALA A 304 -12.57 19.56 15.59
N THR A 305 -12.52 20.26 14.45
CA THR A 305 -13.75 20.63 13.72
C THR A 305 -14.50 19.38 13.26
N ALA A 306 -15.80 19.52 12.99
CA ALA A 306 -16.62 18.48 12.42
C ALA A 306 -15.95 17.84 11.19
N ASP A 307 -16.03 16.52 11.09
CA ASP A 307 -15.50 15.76 9.95
C ASP A 307 -14.08 16.18 9.55
N SER A 308 -13.12 16.09 10.48
CA SER A 308 -11.76 16.57 10.27
C SER A 308 -10.69 15.58 10.72
N ILE A 309 -9.49 15.75 10.17
CA ILE A 309 -8.27 15.11 10.64
C ILE A 309 -7.19 16.18 10.82
N GLN A 310 -6.46 16.11 11.93
CA GLN A 310 -5.46 17.10 12.31
C GLN A 310 -4.20 16.37 12.78
N THR A 311 -3.03 16.88 12.37
CA THR A 311 -1.74 16.41 12.89
C THR A 311 -1.02 17.57 13.56
N TYR A 312 -0.75 17.42 14.85
CA TYR A 312 0.00 18.37 15.66
C TYR A 312 1.45 17.89 15.75
N LEU A 313 2.40 18.81 15.63
CA LEU A 313 3.83 18.54 15.69
C LEU A 313 4.51 19.65 16.51
N TRP A 314 5.30 19.28 17.50
CA TRP A 314 6.08 20.23 18.29
C TRP A 314 7.41 19.65 18.76
N GLN A 315 8.39 20.52 18.99
CA GLN A 315 9.67 20.13 19.54
C GLN A 315 9.55 19.89 21.05
N ARG A 316 10.22 18.84 21.55
CA ARG A 316 10.40 18.62 22.99
C ARG A 316 11.82 19.07 23.37
N PRO A 317 12.02 19.72 24.52
CA PRO A 317 13.36 19.96 25.04
C PRO A 317 14.11 18.64 25.13
N LEU A 318 15.40 18.65 24.79
CA LEU A 318 16.27 17.50 25.06
C LEU A 318 16.28 17.29 26.58
N GLU A 319 16.04 16.05 27.03
CA GLU A 319 16.25 15.70 28.43
C GLU A 319 17.75 15.88 28.75
N GLU A 320 18.07 16.75 29.72
CA GLU A 320 19.44 16.90 30.28
C GLU A 320 19.86 15.66 31.07
#